data_AF-A0A430V637-F1
#
_entry.id   AF-A0A430V637-F1
#
_cell.length_a   1.000
_cell.length_b   1.000
_cell.length_c   1.000
_cell.angle_alpha   90.00
_cell.angle_beta   90.00
_cell.angle_gamma   90.00
#
_symmetry.space_group_name_H-M   'P 1'
#
loop_
_entity.id
_entity.type
_entity.pdbx_description
1 polymer ?
#
loop_
_entity_poly.entity_id
_entity_poly.type
_entity_poly.pdbx_seq_one_letter_code
_entity_poly.pdbx_strand_id
1 'polypeptide(L)'
;MILEGLKGYRGYPGGFKAYAKAFPTVELSWWHRVGDRRTISRLRTLAPAGFRFSVFGHKHFSFQPSGEERRTLRRFLRRFGLFGEKRGAVRIAVPQDVDPTQLVRWLDLLEEVLKEVGPVPLAFQAEEALHPLLKERGYALVNQTGGPFLYLVDPGEIPREGEGYLYRSPISSQAAPSVLHSRAEVERD
;
A
#
# COMPACT_ATOMS: atom_id res chain seq x y z
N MET A 1 -9.72 -11.34 7.19
CA MET A 1 -9.47 -10.24 8.16
C MET A 1 -8.85 -9.03 7.46
N ILE A 2 -9.34 -7.81 7.71
CA ILE A 2 -8.77 -6.57 7.17
C ILE A 2 -7.74 -6.02 8.16
N LEU A 3 -6.50 -5.81 7.71
CA LEU A 3 -5.44 -5.21 8.52
C LEU A 3 -5.45 -3.69 8.34
N GLU A 4 -5.68 -2.96 9.43
CA GLU A 4 -5.68 -1.50 9.42
C GLU A 4 -4.29 -0.91 9.71
N GLY A 5 -3.96 0.17 9.01
CA GLY A 5 -2.72 0.92 9.18
C GLY A 5 -2.82 2.33 8.64
N LEU A 6 -1.66 3.00 8.58
CA LEU A 6 -1.54 4.37 8.09
C LEU A 6 -0.76 4.41 6.76
N LYS A 7 -0.99 5.49 6.00
CA LYS A 7 -0.17 5.88 4.85
C LYS A 7 1.13 6.51 5.34
N GLY A 8 2.04 5.62 5.74
CA GLY A 8 3.33 5.96 6.32
C GLY A 8 3.26 6.04 7.84
N TYR A 9 4.39 5.73 8.47
CA TYR A 9 4.57 5.80 9.93
C TYR A 9 5.41 7.01 10.36
N ARG A 10 5.96 7.77 9.41
CA ARG A 10 6.83 8.91 9.72
C ARG A 10 6.00 9.99 10.44
N GLY A 11 6.53 10.52 11.53
CA GLY A 11 5.81 11.44 12.40
C GLY A 11 5.01 10.77 13.52
N TYR A 12 4.87 9.44 13.52
CA TYR A 12 4.25 8.73 14.63
C TYR A 12 5.10 8.85 15.91
N PRO A 13 4.54 9.28 17.06
CA PRO A 13 5.27 9.41 18.31
C PRO A 13 5.97 8.11 18.71
N GLY A 14 7.27 8.16 19.03
CA GLY A 14 8.09 6.98 19.32
C GLY A 14 8.55 6.18 18.09
N GLY A 15 8.28 6.69 16.89
CA GLY A 15 8.78 6.15 15.63
C GLY A 15 8.21 4.77 15.27
N PHE A 16 8.91 4.05 14.40
CA PHE A 16 8.41 2.77 13.84
C PHE A 16 8.12 1.70 14.89
N LYS A 17 8.94 1.60 15.95
CA LYS A 17 8.72 0.59 17.01
C LYS A 17 7.42 0.82 17.77
N ALA A 18 7.09 2.08 18.08
CA ALA A 18 5.83 2.43 18.72
C ALA A 18 4.66 2.21 17.75
N TYR A 19 4.82 2.63 16.49
CA TYR A 19 3.84 2.41 15.43
C TYR A 19 3.46 0.93 15.28
N ALA A 20 4.45 0.05 15.18
CA ALA A 20 4.23 -1.38 14.96
C ALA A 20 3.60 -2.12 16.15
N LYS A 21 3.48 -1.48 17.32
CA LYS A 21 2.67 -1.97 18.44
C LYS A 21 1.20 -1.57 18.32
N ALA A 22 0.91 -0.47 17.65
CA ALA A 22 -0.44 0.07 17.50
C ALA A 22 -1.14 -0.45 16.24
N PHE A 23 -0.39 -0.67 15.15
CA PHE A 23 -0.95 -1.09 13.87
C PHE A 23 -0.30 -2.38 13.35
N PRO A 24 -1.07 -3.31 12.75
CA PRO A 24 -0.54 -4.52 12.14
C PRO A 24 0.04 -4.33 10.72
N THR A 25 -0.17 -3.16 10.09
CA THR A 25 0.32 -2.90 8.73
C THR A 25 0.69 -1.43 8.51
N VAL A 26 1.45 -1.13 7.46
CA VAL A 26 1.73 0.23 6.99
C VAL A 26 1.85 0.27 5.46
N GLU A 27 1.36 1.33 4.82
CA GLU A 27 1.67 1.63 3.42
C GLU A 27 2.85 2.60 3.36
N LEU A 28 3.98 2.17 2.81
CA LEU A 28 5.14 3.03 2.59
C LEU A 28 5.05 3.70 1.23
N SER A 29 5.23 5.02 1.18
CA SER A 29 5.33 5.73 -0.10
C SER A 29 6.68 5.47 -0.76
N TRP A 30 6.68 4.78 -1.90
CA TRP A 30 7.83 4.64 -2.80
C TRP A 30 7.69 5.51 -4.06
N TRP A 31 6.78 6.49 -4.02
CA TRP A 31 6.45 7.37 -5.15
C TRP A 31 7.70 7.99 -5.79
N HIS A 32 8.54 8.65 -5.01
CA HIS A 32 9.74 9.30 -5.55
C HIS A 32 10.97 8.38 -5.60
N ARG A 33 11.03 7.36 -4.75
CA ARG A 33 12.22 6.53 -4.59
C ARG A 33 11.85 5.16 -4.03
N VAL A 34 12.28 4.12 -4.74
CA VAL A 34 12.21 2.74 -4.23
C VAL A 34 13.04 2.61 -2.96
N GLY A 35 12.49 1.94 -1.93
CA GLY A 35 13.16 1.73 -0.66
C GLY A 35 14.56 1.13 -0.81
N ASP A 36 15.55 1.67 -0.10
CA ASP A 36 16.90 1.11 -0.11
C ASP A 36 16.96 -0.21 0.70
N ARG A 37 17.93 -1.08 0.36
CA ARG A 37 18.02 -2.42 0.96
C ARG A 37 18.24 -2.37 2.48
N ARG A 38 19.02 -1.40 2.96
CA ARG A 38 19.36 -1.27 4.38
C ARG A 38 18.12 -0.86 5.18
N THR A 39 17.37 0.13 4.69
CA THR A 39 16.11 0.56 5.30
C THR A 39 15.08 -0.57 5.33
N ILE A 40 14.90 -1.30 4.23
CA ILE A 40 13.96 -2.42 4.19
C ILE A 40 14.36 -3.52 5.17
N SER A 41 15.64 -3.90 5.20
CA SER A 41 16.16 -4.91 6.13
C SER A 41 15.95 -4.48 7.59
N ARG A 42 16.23 -3.22 7.91
CA ARG A 42 15.99 -2.66 9.26
C ARG A 42 14.52 -2.69 9.63
N LEU A 43 13.62 -2.22 8.76
CA LEU A 43 12.18 -2.23 9.01
C LEU A 43 11.65 -3.64 9.22
N ARG A 44 12.04 -4.58 8.35
CA ARG A 44 11.67 -6.00 8.47
C ARG A 44 12.09 -6.61 9.80
N THR A 45 13.30 -6.27 10.27
CA THR A 45 13.84 -6.76 11.55
C THR A 45 13.10 -6.17 12.75
N LEU A 46 12.70 -4.91 12.67
CA LEU A 46 12.01 -4.21 13.74
C LEU A 46 10.52 -4.57 13.86
N ALA A 47 9.91 -5.05 12.78
CA ALA A 47 8.49 -5.36 12.73
C ALA A 47 8.18 -6.71 13.41
N PRO A 48 7.12 -6.79 14.24
CA PRO A 48 6.73 -8.04 14.89
C PRO A 48 6.28 -9.10 13.88
N ALA A 49 6.15 -10.35 14.34
CA ALA A 49 5.52 -11.41 13.55
C ALA A 49 4.10 -10.99 13.13
N GLY A 50 3.65 -11.41 11.95
CA GLY A 50 2.34 -11.03 11.40
C GLY A 50 2.25 -9.62 10.79
N PHE A 51 3.16 -8.69 11.14
CA PHE A 51 3.14 -7.34 10.58
C PHE A 51 3.36 -7.34 9.06
N ARG A 52 2.59 -6.52 8.33
CA ARG A 52 2.67 -6.42 6.86
C ARG A 52 3.13 -5.04 6.39
N PHE A 53 4.00 -5.03 5.38
CA PHE A 53 4.44 -3.83 4.68
C PHE A 53 3.83 -3.81 3.29
N SER A 54 2.98 -2.82 3.04
CA SER A 54 2.56 -2.48 1.69
C SER A 54 3.35 -1.28 1.18
N VAL A 55 3.37 -1.10 -0.13
CA VAL A 55 4.03 0.05 -0.75
C VAL A 55 3.11 0.70 -1.77
N PHE A 56 3.17 2.02 -1.86
CA PHE A 56 2.58 2.76 -2.96
C PHE A 56 3.62 2.94 -4.07
N GLY A 57 3.18 2.72 -5.30
CA GLY A 57 3.96 2.58 -6.52
C GLY A 57 4.88 3.76 -6.85
N HIS A 58 5.63 3.60 -7.94
CA HIS A 58 6.73 4.46 -8.28
C HIS A 58 6.34 5.44 -9.40
N LYS A 59 6.67 6.73 -9.24
CA LYS A 59 6.31 7.80 -10.19
C LYS A 59 6.90 7.64 -11.58
N HIS A 60 7.92 6.80 -11.72
CA HIS A 60 8.60 6.57 -12.99
C HIS A 60 8.09 5.32 -13.72
N PHE A 61 6.97 4.72 -13.29
CA PHE A 61 6.28 3.79 -14.17
C PHE A 61 5.62 4.59 -15.28
N SER A 62 6.10 4.38 -16.49
CA SER A 62 5.69 5.12 -17.69
C SER A 62 4.44 4.55 -18.33
N PHE A 63 4.02 3.35 -17.93
CA PHE A 63 2.95 2.59 -18.58
C PHE A 63 3.22 2.32 -20.06
N GLN A 64 4.48 2.42 -20.50
CA GLN A 64 4.92 2.15 -21.85
C GLN A 64 5.85 0.93 -21.83
N PRO A 65 5.46 -0.19 -22.47
CA PRO A 65 6.29 -1.38 -22.50
C PRO A 65 7.63 -1.08 -23.17
N SER A 66 8.68 -1.08 -22.37
CA SER A 66 10.04 -0.79 -22.84
C SER A 66 11.07 -1.54 -22.02
N GLY A 67 12.29 -1.63 -22.53
CA GLY A 67 13.40 -2.22 -21.78
C GLY A 67 13.70 -1.46 -20.47
N GLU A 68 13.47 -0.14 -20.45
CA GLU A 68 13.62 0.66 -19.23
C GLU A 68 12.49 0.39 -18.24
N GLU A 69 11.24 0.38 -18.70
CA GLU A 69 10.07 0.07 -17.87
C GLU A 69 10.23 -1.30 -17.21
N ARG A 70 10.64 -2.31 -17.99
CA ARG A 70 10.93 -3.65 -17.48
C ARG A 70 11.98 -3.63 -16.38
N ARG A 71 13.10 -2.92 -16.58
CA ARG A 71 14.17 -2.80 -15.57
C ARG A 71 13.67 -2.13 -14.30
N THR A 72 12.86 -1.09 -14.44
CA THR A 72 12.27 -0.33 -13.32
C THR A 72 11.28 -1.18 -12.54
N LEU A 73 10.33 -1.84 -13.21
CA LEU A 73 9.37 -2.78 -12.61
C LEU A 73 10.08 -3.92 -11.90
N ARG A 74 11.02 -4.59 -12.57
CA ARG A 74 11.78 -5.70 -11.99
C ARG A 74 12.54 -5.26 -10.75
N ARG A 75 13.19 -4.10 -10.79
CA ARG A 75 13.92 -3.54 -9.63
C ARG A 75 12.94 -3.25 -8.48
N PHE A 76 11.82 -2.63 -8.77
CA PHE A 76 10.79 -2.28 -7.78
C PHE A 76 10.25 -3.53 -7.09
N LEU A 77 9.79 -4.53 -7.85
CA LEU A 77 9.18 -5.75 -7.31
C LEU A 77 10.20 -6.63 -6.57
N ARG A 78 11.42 -6.78 -7.09
CA ARG A 78 12.50 -7.47 -6.35
C ARG A 78 12.81 -6.77 -5.03
N ARG A 79 12.75 -5.43 -5.00
CA ARG A 79 13.02 -4.66 -3.79
C ARG A 79 11.91 -4.83 -2.77
N PHE A 80 10.64 -4.82 -3.22
CA PHE A 80 9.49 -5.17 -2.39
C PHE A 80 9.63 -6.61 -1.84
N GLY A 81 10.14 -7.53 -2.66
CA GLY A 81 10.54 -8.89 -2.32
C GLY A 81 11.34 -9.01 -1.01
N LEU A 82 12.19 -8.03 -0.69
CA LEU A 82 13.06 -8.08 0.48
C LEU A 82 12.32 -8.02 1.83
N PHE A 83 11.06 -7.59 1.87
CA PHE A 83 10.24 -7.70 3.08
C PHE A 83 9.95 -9.17 3.46
N GLY A 84 10.16 -10.13 2.55
CA GLY A 84 10.04 -11.57 2.82
C GLY A 84 8.62 -11.95 3.20
N GLU A 85 8.45 -12.69 4.30
CA GLU A 85 7.12 -13.04 4.80
C GLU A 85 6.31 -11.81 5.19
N LYS A 86 6.94 -10.70 5.61
CA LYS A 86 6.25 -9.46 6.01
C LYS A 86 5.74 -8.62 4.83
N ARG A 87 5.77 -9.15 3.61
CA ARG A 87 5.19 -8.49 2.43
C ARG A 87 3.67 -8.41 2.57
N GLY A 88 3.14 -7.20 2.41
CA GLY A 88 1.73 -6.95 2.18
C GLY A 88 1.42 -6.95 0.68
N ALA A 89 0.93 -5.83 0.17
CA ALA A 89 0.61 -5.62 -1.23
C ALA A 89 1.27 -4.36 -1.82
N VAL A 90 1.29 -4.24 -3.14
CA VAL A 90 1.72 -3.03 -3.86
C VAL A 90 0.48 -2.33 -4.39
N ARG A 91 0.30 -1.05 -4.07
CA ARG A 91 -0.63 -0.18 -4.77
C ARG A 91 0.05 0.45 -5.97
N ILE A 92 -0.51 0.30 -7.16
CA ILE A 92 -0.03 0.95 -8.39
C ILE A 92 -1.06 2.00 -8.79
N ALA A 93 -0.65 3.26 -8.87
CA ALA A 93 -1.47 4.30 -9.48
C ALA A 93 -1.23 4.30 -11.00
N VAL A 94 -2.32 4.07 -11.74
CA VAL A 94 -2.35 4.26 -13.19
C VAL A 94 -2.55 5.77 -13.44
N PRO A 95 -1.71 6.40 -14.27
CA PRO A 95 -1.93 7.79 -14.69
C PRO A 95 -3.31 7.97 -15.33
N GLN A 96 -3.82 9.20 -15.27
CA GLN A 96 -5.00 9.58 -16.03
C GLN A 96 -4.72 9.44 -17.53
N ASP A 97 -5.79 9.22 -18.30
CA ASP A 97 -5.76 9.16 -19.77
C ASP A 97 -4.89 8.03 -20.37
N VAL A 98 -4.55 7.01 -19.58
CA VAL A 98 -3.89 5.81 -20.12
C VAL A 98 -4.87 5.07 -21.02
N ASP A 99 -4.50 4.94 -22.29
CA ASP A 99 -5.26 4.17 -23.27
C ASP A 99 -5.41 2.68 -22.85
N PRO A 100 -6.59 2.07 -22.98
CA PRO A 100 -6.80 0.66 -22.63
C PRO A 100 -5.83 -0.30 -23.35
N THR A 101 -5.54 -0.09 -24.63
CA THR A 101 -4.61 -0.94 -25.40
C THR A 101 -3.16 -0.76 -24.93
N GLN A 102 -2.79 0.45 -24.51
CA GLN A 102 -1.52 0.69 -23.83
C GLN A 102 -1.46 -0.07 -22.50
N LEU A 103 -2.51 -0.01 -21.68
CA LEU A 103 -2.57 -0.73 -20.41
C LEU A 103 -2.45 -2.25 -20.61
N VAL A 104 -3.16 -2.84 -21.59
CA VAL A 104 -3.03 -4.28 -21.93
C VAL A 104 -1.58 -4.66 -22.12
N ARG A 105 -0.86 -3.95 -23.00
CA ARG A 105 0.53 -4.27 -23.32
C ARG A 105 1.45 -4.09 -22.12
N TRP A 106 1.16 -3.13 -21.24
CA TRP A 106 1.91 -2.93 -20.01
C TRP A 106 1.63 -4.02 -18.97
N LEU A 107 0.40 -4.51 -18.88
CA LEU A 107 0.05 -5.65 -18.02
C LEU A 107 0.72 -6.94 -18.51
N ASP A 108 0.83 -7.17 -19.81
CA ASP A 108 1.59 -8.29 -20.37
C ASP A 108 3.06 -8.24 -19.88
N LEU A 109 3.70 -7.06 -19.98
CA LEU A 109 5.04 -6.85 -19.45
C LEU A 109 5.11 -7.08 -17.94
N LEU A 110 4.15 -6.58 -17.18
CA LEU A 110 4.08 -6.78 -15.73
C LEU A 110 4.02 -8.27 -15.38
N GLU A 111 3.20 -9.05 -16.08
CA GLU A 111 3.03 -10.48 -15.86
C GLU A 111 4.29 -11.28 -16.20
N GLU A 112 5.01 -10.91 -17.26
CA GLU A 112 6.33 -11.47 -17.55
C GLU A 112 7.31 -11.20 -16.41
N VAL A 113 7.34 -9.98 -15.89
CA VAL A 113 8.19 -9.63 -14.75
C VAL A 113 7.77 -10.39 -13.48
N LEU A 114 6.47 -10.59 -13.24
CA LEU A 114 5.96 -11.38 -12.12
C LEU A 114 6.38 -12.85 -12.21
N LYS A 115 6.38 -13.45 -13.42
CA LYS A 115 6.92 -14.81 -13.64
C LYS A 115 8.40 -14.90 -13.25
N GLU A 116 9.18 -13.83 -13.46
CA GLU A 116 10.61 -13.80 -13.09
C GLU A 116 10.87 -13.57 -11.60
N VAL A 117 10.08 -12.71 -10.94
CA VAL A 117 10.35 -12.24 -9.56
C VAL A 117 9.50 -12.95 -8.51
N GLY A 118 8.52 -13.74 -8.95
CA GLY A 118 7.53 -14.40 -8.11
C GLY A 118 6.26 -13.57 -7.91
N PRO A 119 5.20 -14.20 -7.40
CA PRO A 119 3.91 -13.55 -7.21
C PRO A 119 4.01 -12.40 -6.20
N VAL A 120 3.34 -11.30 -6.53
CA VAL A 120 3.21 -10.12 -5.68
C VAL A 120 1.74 -9.72 -5.66
N PRO A 121 1.10 -9.54 -4.49
CA PRO A 121 -0.26 -9.00 -4.44
C PRO A 121 -0.26 -7.55 -4.93
N LEU A 122 -0.98 -7.27 -6.02
CA LEU A 122 -1.07 -5.95 -6.65
C LEU A 122 -2.50 -5.42 -6.56
N ALA A 123 -2.63 -4.15 -6.17
CA ALA A 123 -3.87 -3.40 -6.20
C ALA A 123 -3.70 -2.17 -7.10
N PHE A 124 -4.63 -1.94 -8.01
CA PHE A 124 -4.58 -0.82 -8.95
C PHE A 124 -5.53 0.29 -8.53
N GLN A 125 -5.01 1.52 -8.52
CA GLN A 125 -5.80 2.74 -8.49
C GLN A 125 -5.84 3.28 -9.91
N ALA A 126 -6.99 3.17 -10.55
CA ALA A 126 -7.20 3.51 -11.96
C ALA A 126 -8.60 4.08 -12.17
N GLU A 127 -8.79 4.75 -13.30
CA GLU A 127 -10.11 5.23 -13.75
C GLU A 127 -11.08 4.07 -13.99
N GLU A 128 -12.37 4.33 -13.80
CA GLU A 128 -13.44 3.30 -13.88
C GLU A 128 -13.47 2.58 -15.21
N ALA A 129 -13.18 3.28 -16.31
CA ALA A 129 -13.10 2.71 -17.65
C ALA A 129 -12.08 1.56 -17.77
N LEU A 130 -11.04 1.54 -16.94
CA LEU A 130 -9.99 0.52 -16.95
C LEU A 130 -10.28 -0.65 -16.00
N HIS A 131 -11.32 -0.55 -15.16
CA HIS A 131 -11.64 -1.56 -14.14
C HIS A 131 -11.98 -2.93 -14.73
N PRO A 132 -12.79 -3.06 -15.80
CA PRO A 132 -13.12 -4.39 -16.35
C PRO A 132 -11.87 -5.16 -16.77
N LEU A 133 -10.94 -4.50 -17.45
CA LEU A 133 -9.68 -5.06 -17.91
C LEU A 133 -8.79 -5.52 -16.74
N LEU A 134 -8.69 -4.72 -15.68
CA LEU A 134 -7.91 -5.08 -14.48
C LEU A 134 -8.54 -6.26 -13.71
N LYS A 135 -9.89 -6.30 -13.63
CA LYS A 135 -10.64 -7.39 -12.98
C LYS A 135 -10.52 -8.69 -13.76
N GLU A 136 -10.63 -8.65 -15.09
CA GLU A 136 -10.51 -9.83 -15.96
C GLU A 136 -9.16 -10.52 -15.77
N ARG A 137 -8.10 -9.73 -15.52
CA ARG A 137 -6.76 -10.25 -15.22
C ARG A 137 -6.54 -10.61 -13.74
N GLY A 138 -7.57 -10.56 -12.92
CA GLY A 138 -7.54 -10.99 -11.52
C GLY A 138 -6.82 -10.03 -10.58
N TYR A 139 -6.65 -8.75 -10.95
CA TYR A 139 -6.04 -7.76 -10.07
C TYR A 139 -7.05 -7.13 -9.10
N ALA A 140 -6.58 -6.79 -7.89
CA ALA A 140 -7.38 -6.01 -6.95
C ALA A 140 -7.49 -4.55 -7.43
N LEU A 141 -8.61 -3.92 -7.12
CA LEU A 141 -8.84 -2.49 -7.36
C LEU A 141 -8.93 -1.76 -6.03
N VAL A 142 -8.33 -0.57 -5.96
CA VAL A 142 -8.35 0.23 -4.74
C VAL A 142 -9.76 0.72 -4.44
N ASN A 143 -10.20 0.58 -3.18
CA ASN A 143 -11.55 0.93 -2.71
C ASN A 143 -12.70 0.20 -3.42
N GLN A 144 -12.43 -0.97 -3.99
CA GLN A 144 -13.42 -1.81 -4.66
C GLN A 144 -13.45 -3.21 -4.06
N THR A 145 -14.63 -3.81 -4.03
CA THR A 145 -14.82 -5.22 -3.63
C THR A 145 -14.75 -6.14 -4.86
N GLY A 146 -14.69 -7.46 -4.63
CA GLY A 146 -14.72 -8.48 -5.69
C GLY A 146 -13.37 -8.79 -6.35
N GLY A 147 -12.27 -8.19 -5.87
CA GLY A 147 -10.91 -8.58 -6.24
C GLY A 147 -10.37 -9.75 -5.38
N PRO A 148 -9.12 -10.21 -5.65
CA PRO A 148 -8.49 -11.28 -4.88
C PRO A 148 -8.24 -10.94 -3.40
N PHE A 149 -8.25 -9.66 -3.05
CA PHE A 149 -8.18 -9.12 -1.69
C PHE A 149 -8.66 -7.67 -1.70
N LEU A 150 -8.95 -7.10 -0.53
CA LEU A 150 -9.32 -5.70 -0.35
C LEU A 150 -8.08 -4.82 -0.19
N TYR A 151 -8.00 -3.73 -0.94
CA TYR A 151 -7.01 -2.68 -0.72
C TYR A 151 -7.72 -1.34 -0.60
N LEU A 152 -7.88 -0.87 0.63
CA LEU A 152 -8.69 0.30 0.95
C LEU A 152 -7.77 1.45 1.35
N VAL A 153 -7.98 2.61 0.76
CA VAL A 153 -7.23 3.85 1.03
C VAL A 153 -8.24 4.96 1.25
N ASP A 154 -8.37 5.39 2.50
CA ASP A 154 -9.34 6.41 2.92
C ASP A 154 -10.77 6.19 2.33
N PRO A 155 -11.36 4.97 2.43
CA PRO A 155 -12.66 4.71 1.84
C PRO A 155 -13.77 5.47 2.58
N GLY A 156 -14.85 5.80 1.86
CA GLY A 156 -16.07 6.35 2.46
C GLY A 156 -16.77 5.36 3.39
N GLU A 157 -16.85 4.10 2.97
CA GLU A 157 -17.37 3.00 3.78
C GLU A 157 -16.39 1.83 3.82
N ILE A 158 -16.27 1.17 4.97
CA ILE A 158 -15.45 -0.05 5.10
C ILE A 158 -16.37 -1.27 4.95
N PRO A 159 -16.09 -2.18 4.00
CA PRO A 159 -16.81 -3.44 3.88
C PRO A 159 -16.77 -4.25 5.19
N ARG A 160 -17.88 -4.91 5.53
CA ARG A 160 -18.01 -5.72 6.76
C ARG A 160 -17.23 -7.04 6.70
N GLU A 161 -16.97 -7.54 5.49
CA GLU A 161 -16.34 -8.84 5.26
C GLU A 161 -15.19 -8.71 4.24
N GLY A 162 -14.26 -9.66 4.30
CA GLY A 162 -13.14 -9.78 3.39
C GLY A 162 -11.77 -9.81 4.08
N GLU A 163 -10.74 -9.95 3.25
CA GLU A 163 -9.35 -9.98 3.69
C GLU A 163 -8.54 -8.97 2.91
N GLY A 164 -7.61 -8.29 3.58
CA GLY A 164 -6.76 -7.32 2.91
C GLY A 164 -6.27 -6.23 3.83
N TYR A 165 -6.20 -5.02 3.30
CA TYR A 165 -5.55 -3.89 3.93
C TYR A 165 -6.40 -2.63 3.88
N LEU A 166 -6.40 -1.88 4.97
CA LEU A 166 -7.01 -0.57 5.09
C LEU A 166 -5.94 0.44 5.52
N TYR A 167 -5.77 1.51 4.75
CA TYR A 167 -4.82 2.57 5.03
C TYR A 167 -5.52 3.90 5.19
N ARG A 168 -5.32 4.52 6.36
CA ARG A 168 -5.79 5.88 6.65
C ARG A 168 -4.67 6.90 6.43
N SER A 169 -5.00 8.03 5.85
CA SER A 169 -4.12 9.20 5.87
C SER A 169 -3.91 9.62 7.32
N PRO A 170 -2.66 9.92 7.75
CA PRO A 170 -2.45 10.55 9.03
C PRO A 170 -3.26 11.85 9.05
N ILE A 171 -4.08 12.05 10.08
CA ILE A 171 -4.71 13.35 10.30
C ILE A 171 -3.55 14.34 10.45
N SER A 172 -3.42 15.29 9.54
CA SER A 172 -2.42 16.34 9.63
C SER A 172 -2.47 16.91 11.04
N SER A 173 -1.39 16.76 11.80
CA SER A 173 -1.26 17.26 13.17
C SER A 173 -1.09 18.79 13.19
N GLN A 174 -2.01 19.48 12.53
CA GLN A 174 -2.49 20.82 12.87
C GLN A 174 -3.85 20.78 13.59
N ALA A 175 -4.42 19.59 13.82
CA ALA A 175 -5.56 19.42 14.73
C ALA A 175 -5.16 18.56 15.93
N ALA A 176 -4.45 19.17 16.89
CA ALA A 176 -4.79 18.92 18.28
C ALA A 176 -5.76 20.04 18.69
N PRO A 177 -6.88 19.70 19.33
CA PRO A 177 -6.83 19.72 20.79
C PRO A 177 -7.60 18.58 21.47
N SER A 178 -6.98 18.09 22.55
CA SER A 178 -7.57 17.92 23.88
C SER A 178 -8.93 17.21 24.01
N VAL A 179 -8.92 15.90 24.32
CA VAL A 179 -9.86 15.29 25.28
C VAL A 179 -9.17 14.07 25.92
N LEU A 180 -8.43 14.29 27.01
CA LEU A 180 -8.08 13.24 27.96
C LEU A 180 -7.79 13.86 29.33
N HIS A 181 -8.76 14.62 29.85
CA HIS A 181 -8.93 14.81 31.30
C HIS A 181 -10.42 14.95 31.59
N SER A 182 -11.08 13.81 31.76
CA SER A 182 -12.32 13.72 32.54
C SER A 182 -12.00 12.97 33.83
N ARG A 183 -12.52 13.51 34.93
CA ARG A 183 -12.51 13.05 36.33
C ARG A 183 -11.35 13.50 37.21
N ALA A 184 -11.60 14.58 37.94
CA ALA A 184 -11.69 14.49 39.40
C ALA A 184 -12.78 15.48 39.86
N GLU A 185 -13.91 14.92 40.30
CA GLU A 185 -14.87 15.58 41.19
C GLU A 185 -14.14 16.00 42.47
N VAL A 186 -14.32 17.24 42.92
CA VAL A 186 -14.32 17.58 44.35
C VAL A 186 -15.37 18.66 44.57
N GLU A 187 -16.51 18.19 45.07
CA GLU A 187 -17.53 18.88 45.85
C GLU A 187 -16.91 19.73 46.96
N ARG A 188 -17.35 20.99 47.12
CA ARG A 188 -17.34 21.69 48.41
C ARG A 188 -18.55 22.63 48.52
N ASP A 189 -19.17 22.49 49.69
CA ASP A 189 -20.31 23.22 50.27
C ASP A 189 -20.22 24.74 50.17
#